data_AF-A0A7K0TJL3-F1
#
_entry.id   AF-A0A7K0TJL3-F1
#
_cell.length_a   1.000
_cell.length_b   1.000
_cell.length_c   1.000
_cell.angle_alpha   90.00
_cell.angle_beta   90.00
_cell.angle_gamma   90.00
#
_symmetry.space_group_name_H-M   'P 1'
#
loop_
_entity.id
_entity.type
_entity.pdbx_description
1 polymer ?
#
loop_
_entity_poly.entity_id
_entity_poly.type
_entity_poly.pdbx_seq_one_letter_code
_entity_poly.pdbx_strand_id
1 'polypeptide(L)' 'MLGTKVVSLGGGHGLATTLKSLRQLTQNITAIVTVADNGGSSGRLR' A
#
# COMPACT_ATOMS: atom_id res chain seq x y z
N MET A 1 0.16 -17.17 -17.90
CA MET A 1 1.33 -17.03 -17.00
C MET A 1 0.91 -16.22 -15.78
N LEU A 2 1.21 -16.69 -14.57
CA LEU A 2 0.99 -15.89 -13.36
C LEU A 2 1.98 -14.71 -13.39
N GLY A 3 1.49 -13.48 -13.54
CA GLY A 3 2.33 -12.28 -13.55
C GLY A 3 3.15 -12.11 -12.26
N THR A 4 4.20 -11.29 -12.30
CA THR A 4 5.13 -11.06 -11.18
C THR A 4 4.37 -10.79 -9.88
N LYS A 5 4.67 -11.55 -8.82
CA LYS A 5 4.13 -11.33 -7.48
C LYS A 5 4.95 -10.27 -6.76
N VAL A 6 4.29 -9.26 -6.21
CA VAL A 6 4.95 -8.13 -5.53
C VAL A 6 4.36 -7.97 -4.14
N VAL A 7 5.24 -7.84 -3.14
CA VAL A 7 4.87 -7.44 -1.78
C VAL A 7 5.49 -6.08 -1.50
N SER A 8 4.67 -5.13 -1.07
CA SER A 8 5.11 -3.77 -0.71
C SER A 8 4.80 -3.48 0.75
N LEU A 9 5.76 -2.91 1.49
CA LEU A 9 5.62 -2.57 2.90
C LEU A 9 5.74 -1.05 3.09
N GLY A 10 4.86 -0.44 3.89
CA GLY A 10 4.94 0.98 4.17
C GLY A 10 3.64 1.60 4.69
N GLY A 11 3.38 2.86 4.34
CA GLY A 11 2.15 3.57 4.68
C GLY A 11 2.03 4.92 3.97
N GLY A 12 0.94 5.63 4.26
CA GLY A 12 0.69 6.98 3.75
C GLY A 12 0.62 7.11 2.22
N HIS A 13 0.77 8.34 1.75
CA HIS A 13 0.65 8.70 0.33
C HIS A 13 1.74 8.11 -0.57
N GLY A 14 2.94 7.88 -0.02
CA GLY A 14 4.05 7.28 -0.75
C GLY A 14 3.69 5.87 -1.22
N LEU A 15 3.28 5.01 -0.28
CA LEU A 15 2.83 3.66 -0.60
C LEU A 15 1.63 3.67 -1.56
N ALA A 16 0.66 4.56 -1.35
CA ALA A 16 -0.50 4.67 -2.24
C ALA A 16 -0.11 4.99 -3.70
N THR A 17 0.84 5.91 -3.89
CA THR A 17 1.34 6.28 -5.23
C THR A 17 2.09 5.13 -5.88
N THR A 18 2.95 4.43 -5.12
CA THR A 18 3.68 3.24 -5.60
C THR A 18 2.74 2.10 -5.99
N LEU A 19 1.69 1.82 -5.21
CA LEU A 19 0.73 0.78 -5.56
C LEU A 19 -0.05 1.12 -6.83
N LYS A 20 -0.35 2.41 -7.06
CA LYS A 20 -1.01 2.88 -8.29
C LYS A 20 -0.15 2.66 -9.53
N SER A 21 1.17 2.85 -9.44
CA SER A 21 2.08 2.55 -10.55
C SER A 21 2.27 1.04 -10.74
N LEU A 22 2.45 0.27 -9.66
CA LEU A 22 2.62 -1.18 -9.73
C LEU A 22 1.44 -1.91 -10.39
N ARG A 23 0.21 -1.39 -10.21
CA ARG A 23 -0.99 -1.93 -10.87
C ARG A 23 -0.94 -1.88 -12.40
N GLN A 24 -0.06 -1.07 -12.98
CA GLN A 24 0.17 -1.05 -14.43
C GLN A 24 1.07 -2.21 -14.90
N LEU A 25 1.84 -2.81 -13.99
CA LEU A 25 2.81 -3.87 -14.29
C LEU A 25 2.30 -5.27 -13.93
N THR A 26 1.52 -5.38 -12.85
CA THR A 26 0.98 -6.66 -12.37
C THR A 26 -0.25 -6.45 -11.51
N GLN A 27 -1.16 -7.42 -11.49
CA GLN A 27 -2.29 -7.45 -10.55
C GLN A 27 -1.98 -8.25 -9.27
N ASN A 28 -0.86 -8.97 -9.23
CA ASN A 28 -0.50 -9.84 -8.11
C ASN A 28 0.25 -9.05 -7.02
N ILE A 29 -0.42 -8.07 -6.42
CA ILE A 29 0.18 -7.16 -5.44
C ILE A 29 -0.44 -7.39 -4.06
N THR A 30 0.41 -7.57 -3.06
CA THR A 30 0.04 -7.52 -1.63
C THR A 30 0.70 -6.31 -0.99
N ALA A 31 -0.06 -5.55 -0.21
CA ALA A 31 0.47 -4.42 0.56
C ALA A 31 0.36 -4.70 2.06
N ILE A 32 1.46 -4.55 2.78
CA ILE A 32 1.51 -4.60 4.24
C ILE A 32 1.63 -3.16 4.73
N VAL A 33 0.61 -2.68 5.41
CA VAL A 33 0.47 -1.26 5.76
C VAL A 33 0.69 -1.06 7.26
N THR A 34 1.50 -0.07 7.63
CA THR A 34 1.66 0.35 9.03
C THR A 34 0.35 0.89 9.58
N VAL A 35 0.05 0.52 10.83
CA VAL A 35 -1.08 1.02 11.60
C VAL A 35 -0.64 1.92 12.75
N ALA A 36 0.64 2.34 12.83
CA ALA A 36 1.13 3.09 13.98
C ALA A 36 0.72 4.58 14.00
N ASP A 37 0.18 5.12 12.90
CA ASP A 37 -0.08 6.55 12.78
C ASP A 37 -1.35 7.00 13.51
N ASN A 38 -1.21 7.80 14.56
CA ASN A 38 -2.31 8.35 15.37
C ASN A 38 -2.75 9.76 14.92
N GLY A 39 -2.30 10.23 13.76
CA GLY A 39 -2.70 11.52 13.19
C GLY A 39 -3.95 11.46 12.29
N GLY A 40 -4.49 12.63 11.96
CA GLY A 40 -5.51 12.78 10.91
C GLY A 40 -6.85 12.12 11.18
N SER A 41 -7.50 11.62 10.13
CA SER A 41 -8.80 10.94 10.23
C SER A 41 -8.70 9.61 10.98
N SER A 42 -7.65 8.83 10.71
CA SER A 42 -7.37 7.56 11.39
C SER A 42 -7.15 7.77 12.89
N GLY A 43 -6.42 8.82 13.27
CA GLY A 43 -6.23 9.21 14.66
C GLY A 43 -7.50 9.65 15.38
N ARG A 44 -8.45 10.27 14.66
CA ARG A 44 -9.73 10.73 15.22
C ARG A 44 -10.71 9.59 15.53
N LEU A 45 -10.61 8.49 14.79
CA LEU A 45 -11.50 7.32 14.91
C LEU A 45 -10.91 6.18 15.75
N ARG A 46 -9.67 6.36 16.22
CA ARG A 46 -9.03 5.44 17.17
C ARG A 46 -9.45 5.75 18.59
#